data_AF-A0A6G0Y1Z1-F1
#
_entry.id   AF-A0A6G0Y1Z1-F1
#
_cell.length_a   1.000
_cell.length_b   1.000
_cell.length_c   1.000
_cell.angle_alpha   90.00
_cell.angle_beta   90.00
_cell.angle_gamma   90.00
#
_symmetry.space_group_name_H-M   'P 1'
#
loop_
_entity.id
_entity.type
_entity.pdbx_description
1 polymer ?
#
loop_
_entity_poly.entity_id
_entity_poly.type
_entity_poly.pdbx_seq_one_letter_code
_entity_poly.pdbx_strand_id
1 'polypeptide(L)'
;MDASLGSRRQKKIACSSCGIYFHRNCAPISASSLTDILNWIYCEKLESNRSNIDNGKEKLSNTNIELEKSINDLLAKTKSLEEKISDMENKYMNLERQLNKYKISLNNYRIIKVTADNLNINLQKSDILSAYRLKTKNNVDSKIIVKFNNSTTKEAFISEIKTRFRNKNPLKSNQIHSSFQEKTLAKQFTKTYNWKYVWANSDGVYIRKKEGEQIMKLHSVDDVHKLDIKNKIGHLIAREN
;
A
#
# COMPACT_ATOMS: atom_id res chain seq x y z
N MET A 1 -4.92 -10.76 -55.24
CA MET A 1 -5.79 -11.95 -55.25
C MET A 1 -7.21 -11.45 -55.35
N ASP A 2 -7.74 -11.49 -56.56
CA ASP A 2 -9.03 -10.94 -56.95
C ASP A 2 -10.20 -11.74 -56.37
N ALA A 3 -11.09 -11.06 -55.64
CA ALA A 3 -12.39 -11.59 -55.28
C ALA A 3 -13.42 -11.01 -56.27
N SER A 4 -13.86 -11.83 -57.21
CA SER A 4 -14.90 -11.49 -58.17
C SER A 4 -16.26 -11.35 -57.47
N LEU A 5 -16.83 -10.15 -57.51
CA LEU A 5 -18.20 -9.89 -57.10
C LEU A 5 -19.15 -10.52 -58.12
N GLY A 6 -19.58 -11.74 -57.84
CA GLY A 6 -20.62 -12.43 -58.61
C GLY A 6 -21.96 -11.69 -58.53
N SER A 7 -22.28 -10.94 -59.58
CA SER A 7 -23.60 -10.34 -59.80
C SER A 7 -24.68 -11.43 -59.81
N ARG A 8 -25.40 -11.61 -58.70
CA ARG A 8 -26.62 -12.44 -58.63
C ARG A 8 -27.71 -11.80 -59.49
N ARG A 9 -27.80 -12.20 -60.76
CA ARG A 9 -28.94 -11.86 -61.62
C ARG A 9 -30.21 -12.44 -60.99
N GLN A 10 -31.02 -11.58 -60.37
CA GLN A 10 -32.34 -11.95 -59.87
C GLN A 10 -33.20 -12.39 -61.05
N LYS A 11 -33.60 -13.67 -61.08
CA LYS A 11 -34.49 -14.21 -62.10
C LYS A 11 -35.87 -13.59 -61.91
N LYS A 12 -36.17 -12.55 -62.69
CA LYS A 12 -37.50 -11.95 -62.79
C LYS A 12 -38.40 -12.89 -63.61
N ILE A 13 -39.59 -13.20 -63.10
CA ILE A 13 -40.60 -13.95 -63.88
C ILE A 13 -41.48 -12.91 -64.57
N ALA A 14 -41.51 -12.93 -65.90
CA ALA A 14 -42.42 -12.08 -66.67
C ALA A 14 -43.82 -12.73 -66.70
N CYS A 15 -44.86 -11.94 -66.45
CA CYS A 15 -46.22 -12.34 -66.78
C CYS A 15 -46.35 -12.44 -68.30
N SER A 16 -46.71 -13.62 -68.81
CA SER A 16 -46.81 -13.90 -70.23
C SER A 16 -47.90 -13.11 -70.96
N SER A 17 -48.90 -12.59 -70.23
CA SER A 17 -50.02 -11.85 -70.84
C SER A 17 -49.81 -10.33 -70.90
N CYS A 18 -48.98 -9.74 -70.03
CA CYS A 18 -48.78 -8.28 -69.99
C CYS A 18 -47.33 -7.82 -69.92
N GLY A 19 -46.35 -8.73 -69.87
CA GLY A 19 -44.92 -8.41 -69.90
C GLY A 19 -44.34 -7.82 -68.61
N ILE A 20 -45.14 -7.68 -67.54
CA ILE A 20 -44.69 -7.12 -66.26
C ILE A 20 -43.90 -8.19 -65.48
N TYR A 21 -42.75 -7.78 -64.93
CA TYR A 21 -41.80 -8.65 -64.24
C TYR A 21 -42.04 -8.67 -62.73
N PHE A 22 -42.31 -9.84 -62.16
CA PHE A 22 -42.45 -10.05 -60.72
C PHE A 22 -41.18 -10.67 -60.12
N HIS A 23 -40.85 -10.26 -58.88
CA HIS A 23 -39.95 -11.05 -58.04
C HIS A 23 -40.62 -12.38 -57.69
N ARG A 24 -39.86 -13.46 -57.76
CA ARG A 24 -40.35 -14.85 -57.58
C ARG A 24 -41.06 -15.09 -56.23
N ASN A 25 -40.78 -14.25 -55.23
CA ASN A 25 -41.39 -14.32 -53.89
C ASN A 25 -42.66 -13.46 -53.74
N CYS A 26 -43.05 -12.71 -54.77
CA CYS A 26 -44.22 -11.82 -54.78
C CYS A 26 -45.37 -12.36 -55.65
N ALA A 27 -45.29 -13.61 -56.09
CA ALA A 27 -46.37 -14.24 -56.86
C ALA A 27 -47.62 -14.39 -55.97
N PRO A 28 -48.78 -13.81 -56.35
CA PRO A 28 -50.01 -13.98 -55.60
C PRO A 28 -50.49 -15.43 -55.76
N ILE A 29 -50.79 -16.08 -54.64
CA ILE A 29 -51.66 -17.25 -54.63
C ILE A 29 -53.05 -16.73 -55.02
N SER A 30 -53.37 -16.81 -56.31
CA SER A 30 -54.72 -16.70 -56.91
C SER A 30 -55.67 -15.68 -56.27
N ALA A 31 -55.52 -14.38 -56.56
CA ALA A 31 -56.56 -13.39 -56.32
C ALA A 31 -56.66 -12.40 -57.50
N SER A 32 -57.88 -12.16 -57.97
CA SER A 32 -58.22 -11.53 -59.25
C SER A 32 -58.24 -9.99 -59.26
N SER A 33 -57.67 -9.29 -58.28
CA SER A 33 -57.65 -7.80 -58.21
C SER A 33 -56.24 -7.19 -58.36
N LEU A 34 -55.43 -7.71 -59.28
CA LEU A 34 -53.99 -7.43 -59.45
C LEU A 34 -53.62 -6.15 -60.24
N THR A 35 -54.33 -5.03 -60.04
CA THR A 35 -53.93 -3.72 -60.58
C THR A 35 -53.93 -2.60 -59.53
N ASP A 36 -53.96 -2.96 -58.26
CA ASP A 36 -53.98 -1.96 -57.20
C ASP A 36 -52.58 -1.37 -56.99
N ILE A 37 -52.38 -0.13 -57.45
CA ILE A 37 -51.15 0.68 -57.30
C ILE A 37 -50.65 0.66 -55.85
N LEU A 38 -51.56 0.53 -54.89
CA LEU A 38 -51.27 0.42 -53.47
C LEU A 38 -50.39 -0.79 -53.11
N ASN A 39 -50.55 -1.94 -53.79
CA ASN A 39 -49.73 -3.13 -53.54
C ASN A 39 -48.28 -2.95 -54.00
N TRP A 40 -48.05 -2.20 -55.08
CA TRP A 40 -46.70 -1.92 -55.58
C TRP A 40 -45.95 -0.96 -54.64
N ILE A 41 -46.62 0.12 -54.21
CA ILE A 41 -46.08 1.06 -53.22
C ILE A 41 -45.74 0.34 -51.91
N TYR A 42 -46.57 -0.63 -51.50
CA TYR A 42 -46.31 -1.44 -50.32
C TYR A 42 -45.05 -2.32 -50.48
N CYS A 43 -44.88 -3.00 -51.61
CA CYS A 43 -43.68 -3.78 -51.90
C CYS A 43 -42.40 -2.93 -51.95
N GLU A 44 -42.44 -1.75 -52.59
CA GLU A 44 -41.29 -0.83 -52.65
C GLU A 44 -40.89 -0.32 -51.25
N LYS A 45 -41.88 0.01 -50.41
CA LYS A 45 -41.63 0.35 -48.99
C LYS A 45 -41.01 -0.82 -48.22
N LEU A 46 -41.46 -2.06 -48.46
CA LEU A 46 -40.89 -3.25 -47.82
C LEU A 46 -39.44 -3.51 -48.26
N GLU A 47 -39.11 -3.34 -49.54
CA GLU A 47 -37.74 -3.50 -50.05
C GLU A 47 -36.82 -2.39 -49.51
N SER A 48 -37.29 -1.15 -49.47
CA SER A 48 -36.57 -0.02 -48.85
C SER A 48 -36.31 -0.28 -47.35
N ASN A 49 -37.33 -0.72 -46.61
CA ASN A 49 -37.19 -1.07 -45.19
C ASN A 49 -36.20 -2.21 -44.98
N ARG A 50 -36.22 -3.24 -45.84
CA ARG A 50 -35.27 -4.35 -45.77
C ARG A 50 -33.83 -3.89 -46.01
N SER A 51 -33.60 -3.05 -47.03
CA SER A 51 -32.28 -2.48 -47.29
C SER A 51 -31.78 -1.64 -46.12
N ASN A 52 -32.65 -0.84 -45.49
CA ASN A 52 -32.31 -0.06 -44.30
C ASN A 52 -31.94 -0.95 -43.11
N ILE A 53 -32.67 -2.05 -42.89
CA ILE A 53 -32.37 -3.03 -41.85
C ILE A 53 -31.02 -3.70 -42.10
N ASP A 54 -30.75 -4.12 -43.34
CA ASP A 54 -29.50 -4.80 -43.69
C ASP A 54 -28.29 -3.86 -43.51
N ASN A 55 -28.41 -2.59 -43.94
CA ASN A 55 -27.39 -1.56 -43.69
C ASN A 55 -27.19 -1.28 -42.19
N GLY A 56 -28.29 -1.28 -41.41
CA GLY A 56 -28.23 -1.12 -39.96
C GLY A 56 -27.50 -2.27 -39.27
N LYS A 57 -27.76 -3.52 -39.71
CA LYS A 57 -27.06 -4.71 -39.21
C LYS A 57 -25.57 -4.68 -39.53
N GLU A 58 -25.19 -4.26 -40.72
CA GLU A 58 -23.77 -4.15 -41.10
C GLU A 58 -23.04 -3.10 -40.24
N LYS A 59 -23.64 -1.92 -40.05
CA LYS A 59 -23.09 -0.88 -39.15
C LYS A 59 -22.91 -1.41 -37.73
N LEU A 60 -23.93 -2.08 -37.18
CA LEU A 60 -23.85 -2.69 -35.85
C LEU A 60 -22.75 -3.77 -35.75
N SER A 61 -22.60 -4.60 -36.79
CA SER A 61 -21.54 -5.61 -36.85
C SER A 61 -20.16 -4.97 -36.82
N ASN A 62 -19.95 -3.88 -37.57
CA ASN A 62 -18.66 -3.18 -37.60
C ASN A 62 -18.34 -2.53 -36.26
N THR A 63 -19.32 -1.89 -35.62
CA THR A 63 -19.13 -1.32 -34.28
C THR A 63 -18.82 -2.39 -33.24
N ASN A 64 -19.43 -3.58 -33.33
CA ASN A 64 -19.11 -4.68 -32.42
C ASN A 64 -17.66 -5.15 -32.57
N ILE A 65 -17.15 -5.26 -33.80
CA ILE A 65 -15.75 -5.62 -34.07
C ILE A 65 -14.79 -4.57 -33.50
N GLU A 66 -15.10 -3.28 -33.64
CA GLU A 66 -14.29 -2.19 -33.09
C GLU A 66 -14.28 -2.18 -31.55
N LEU A 67 -15.44 -2.43 -30.94
CA LEU A 67 -15.58 -2.56 -29.50
C LEU A 67 -14.79 -3.76 -28.97
N GLU A 68 -14.87 -4.91 -29.63
CA GLU A 68 -14.09 -6.10 -29.26
C GLU A 68 -12.58 -5.86 -29.31
N LYS A 69 -12.09 -5.17 -30.35
CA LYS A 69 -10.68 -4.77 -30.44
C LYS A 69 -10.30 -3.84 -29.28
N SER A 70 -11.11 -2.83 -29.01
CA SER A 70 -10.88 -1.87 -27.93
C SER A 70 -10.87 -2.56 -26.56
N ILE A 71 -11.77 -3.53 -26.33
CA ILE A 71 -11.80 -4.33 -25.10
C ILE A 71 -10.51 -5.15 -24.96
N ASN A 72 -10.06 -5.81 -26.02
CA ASN A 72 -8.84 -6.62 -25.97
C ASN A 72 -7.59 -5.76 -25.70
N ASP A 73 -7.49 -4.58 -26.31
CA ASP A 73 -6.40 -3.64 -26.06
C ASP A 73 -6.41 -3.13 -24.61
N LEU A 74 -7.59 -2.84 -24.07
CA LEU A 74 -7.74 -2.44 -22.66
C LEU A 74 -7.37 -3.57 -21.72
N LEU A 75 -7.78 -4.82 -22.00
CA LEU A 75 -7.40 -5.98 -21.20
C LEU A 75 -5.88 -6.19 -21.17
N ALA A 76 -5.22 -6.05 -22.32
CA ALA A 76 -3.76 -6.15 -22.40
C ALA A 76 -3.06 -5.06 -21.58
N LYS A 77 -3.57 -3.81 -21.65
CA LYS A 77 -3.06 -2.69 -20.84
C LYS A 77 -3.27 -2.93 -19.35
N THR A 78 -4.45 -3.38 -18.93
CA THR A 78 -4.76 -3.70 -17.53
C THR A 78 -3.81 -4.75 -17.00
N LYS A 79 -3.60 -5.85 -17.73
CA LYS A 79 -2.67 -6.90 -17.33
C LYS A 79 -1.23 -6.39 -17.18
N SER A 80 -0.77 -5.56 -18.12
CA SER A 80 0.56 -4.95 -18.04
C SER A 80 0.70 -4.01 -16.83
N LEU A 81 -0.36 -3.30 -16.44
CA LEU A 81 -0.35 -2.45 -15.25
C LEU A 81 -0.37 -3.26 -13.96
N GLU A 82 -1.13 -4.36 -13.91
CA GLU A 82 -1.16 -5.28 -12.77
C GLU A 82 0.22 -5.88 -12.50
N GLU A 83 0.92 -6.32 -13.55
CA GLU A 83 2.30 -6.82 -13.45
C GLU A 83 3.25 -5.75 -12.88
N LYS A 84 3.14 -4.50 -13.36
CA LYS A 84 3.95 -3.37 -12.83
C LYS A 84 3.64 -3.06 -11.38
N ILE A 85 2.39 -3.13 -10.96
CA ILE A 85 1.98 -2.92 -9.56
C ILE A 85 2.62 -3.99 -8.67
N SER A 86 2.51 -5.27 -9.05
CA SER A 86 3.13 -6.39 -8.33
C SER A 86 4.64 -6.21 -8.17
N ASP A 87 5.34 -5.81 -9.23
CA ASP A 87 6.78 -5.51 -9.18
C ASP A 87 7.12 -4.35 -8.23
N MET A 88 6.31 -3.29 -8.22
CA MET A 88 6.49 -2.16 -7.32
C MET A 88 6.25 -2.53 -5.85
N GLU A 89 5.22 -3.31 -5.57
CA GLU A 89 4.93 -3.81 -4.22
C GLU A 89 6.09 -4.66 -3.67
N ASN A 90 6.64 -5.55 -4.51
CA ASN A 90 7.82 -6.33 -4.14
C ASN A 90 9.05 -5.47 -3.84
N LYS A 91 9.29 -4.42 -4.65
CA LYS A 91 10.37 -3.45 -4.40
C LYS A 91 10.15 -2.68 -3.09
N TYR A 92 8.93 -2.22 -2.84
CA TYR A 92 8.56 -1.52 -1.61
C TYR A 92 8.81 -2.39 -0.37
N MET A 93 8.34 -3.65 -0.39
CA MET A 93 8.53 -4.60 0.72
C MET A 93 10.01 -4.86 1.01
N ASN A 94 10.86 -4.92 -0.02
CA ASN A 94 12.30 -5.07 0.16
C ASN A 94 12.93 -3.83 0.82
N LEU A 95 12.57 -2.64 0.35
CA LEU A 95 13.04 -1.37 0.92
C LEU A 95 12.62 -1.22 2.39
N GLU A 96 11.38 -1.58 2.74
CA GLU A 96 10.89 -1.53 4.11
C GLU A 96 11.67 -2.47 5.04
N ARG A 97 11.98 -3.69 4.59
CA ARG A 97 12.84 -4.63 5.33
C ARG A 97 14.24 -4.06 5.55
N GLN A 98 14.83 -3.42 4.54
CA GLN A 98 16.14 -2.77 4.66
C GLN A 98 16.09 -1.61 5.65
N LEU A 99 15.08 -0.74 5.54
CA LEU A 99 14.89 0.39 6.45
C LEU A 99 14.77 -0.07 7.90
N ASN A 100 14.01 -1.12 8.16
CA ASN A 100 13.89 -1.71 9.49
C ASN A 100 15.23 -2.24 10.02
N LYS A 101 16.04 -2.88 9.16
CA LYS A 101 17.40 -3.31 9.51
C LYS A 101 18.30 -2.12 9.87
N TYR A 102 18.25 -1.04 9.10
CA TYR A 102 19.00 0.20 9.38
C TYR A 102 18.55 0.87 10.68
N LYS A 103 17.23 0.97 10.92
CA LYS A 103 16.67 1.53 12.18
C LYS A 103 17.15 0.77 13.41
N ILE A 104 17.12 -0.56 13.36
CA ILE A 104 17.60 -1.41 14.47
C ILE A 104 19.10 -1.20 14.69
N SER A 105 19.88 -1.17 13.61
CA SER A 105 21.33 -0.93 13.68
C SER A 105 21.67 0.44 14.28
N LEU A 106 20.96 1.49 13.85
CA LEU A 106 21.14 2.86 14.36
C LEU A 106 20.79 2.97 15.84
N ASN A 107 19.68 2.35 16.27
CA ASN A 107 19.27 2.32 17.67
C ASN A 107 20.33 1.61 18.54
N ASN A 108 20.81 0.45 18.10
CA ASN A 108 21.88 -0.27 18.82
C ASN A 108 23.15 0.59 18.93
N TYR A 109 23.58 1.24 17.85
CA TYR A 109 24.73 2.14 17.87
C TYR A 109 24.55 3.28 18.89
N ARG A 110 23.38 3.92 18.91
CA ARG A 110 23.06 5.00 19.85
C ARG A 110 23.18 4.54 21.30
N ILE A 111 22.65 3.36 21.64
CA ILE A 111 22.74 2.78 22.98
C ILE A 111 24.19 2.52 23.37
N ILE A 112 24.98 1.95 22.46
CA ILE A 112 26.40 1.65 22.71
C ILE A 112 27.18 2.95 22.90
N LYS A 113 26.90 3.98 22.10
CA LYS A 113 27.57 5.29 22.18
C LYS A 113 27.28 5.98 23.52
N VAL A 114 26.01 6.05 23.92
CA VAL A 114 25.62 6.58 25.24
C VAL A 114 26.29 5.79 26.36
N THR A 115 26.37 4.47 26.25
CA THR A 115 27.08 3.63 27.24
C THR A 115 28.57 3.97 27.29
N ALA A 116 29.22 4.17 26.13
CA ALA A 116 30.63 4.56 26.04
C ALA A 116 30.88 5.91 26.70
N ASP A 117 30.04 6.89 26.39
CA ASP A 117 30.16 8.25 26.92
C ASP A 117 29.98 8.25 28.45
N ASN A 118 29.04 7.45 28.98
CA ASN A 118 28.90 7.27 30.43
C ASN A 118 30.11 6.58 31.08
N LEU A 119 30.88 5.78 30.34
CA LEU A 119 32.11 5.13 30.79
C LEU A 119 33.36 5.95 30.48
N ASN A 120 33.22 7.16 29.93
CA ASN A 120 34.33 8.00 29.44
C ASN A 120 35.24 7.30 28.41
N ILE A 121 34.66 6.40 27.60
CA ILE A 121 35.38 5.69 26.54
C ILE A 121 35.17 6.44 25.23
N ASN A 122 36.26 6.89 24.60
CA ASN A 122 36.20 7.46 23.26
C ASN A 122 35.88 6.35 22.24
N LEU A 123 34.60 6.28 21.85
CA LEU A 123 34.11 5.31 20.88
C LEU A 123 33.77 5.98 19.56
N GLN A 124 34.40 5.52 18.48
CA GLN A 124 34.13 5.90 17.10
C GLN A 124 33.28 4.83 16.38
N LYS A 125 32.62 5.21 15.29
CA LYS A 125 31.79 4.27 14.52
C LYS A 125 32.62 3.15 13.88
N SER A 126 33.86 3.43 13.49
CA SER A 126 34.82 2.46 12.95
C SER A 126 35.26 1.38 13.95
N ASP A 127 35.07 1.63 15.25
CA ASP A 127 35.46 0.68 16.29
C ASP A 127 34.43 -0.45 16.46
N ILE A 128 33.24 -0.31 15.86
CA ILE A 128 32.18 -1.32 15.89
C ILE A 128 32.12 -2.00 14.52
N LEU A 129 32.49 -3.28 14.47
CA LEU A 129 32.34 -4.08 13.26
C LEU A 129 30.88 -4.49 13.05
N SER A 130 30.18 -4.90 14.11
CA SER A 130 28.76 -5.21 14.07
C SER A 130 28.08 -5.08 15.43
N ALA A 131 26.80 -4.71 15.42
CA ALA A 131 25.96 -4.65 16.61
C ALA A 131 24.55 -5.15 16.29
N TYR A 132 24.10 -6.19 16.98
CA TYR A 132 22.80 -6.81 16.73
C TYR A 132 22.14 -7.27 18.03
N ARG A 133 20.82 -7.40 18.02
CA ARG A 133 20.05 -7.95 19.14
C ARG A 133 19.80 -9.43 18.89
N LEU A 134 20.00 -10.25 19.92
CA LEU A 134 19.64 -11.67 19.84
C LEU A 134 18.11 -11.77 19.82
N LYS A 135 17.55 -12.46 18.82
CA LYS A 135 16.10 -12.70 18.75
C LYS A 135 15.71 -13.64 19.88
N THR A 136 14.98 -13.15 20.88
CA THR A 136 14.34 -13.98 21.91
C THR A 136 12.85 -14.10 21.57
N LYS A 137 12.23 -15.24 21.91
CA LYS A 137 10.80 -15.49 21.62
C LYS A 137 9.88 -14.36 22.11
N ASN A 138 10.26 -13.68 23.20
CA ASN A 138 9.42 -12.66 23.83
C ASN A 138 9.90 -11.21 23.64
N ASN A 139 11.01 -10.94 22.92
CA ASN A 139 11.53 -9.60 22.56
C ASN A 139 11.75 -8.54 23.67
N VAL A 140 11.27 -8.74 24.91
CA VAL A 140 11.30 -7.72 25.97
C VAL A 140 12.72 -7.46 26.48
N ASP A 141 13.59 -8.48 26.49
CA ASP A 141 14.94 -8.39 27.07
C ASP A 141 16.05 -8.89 26.12
N SER A 142 15.96 -8.54 24.84
CA SER A 142 17.00 -8.93 23.87
C SER A 142 18.32 -8.24 24.17
N LYS A 143 19.35 -9.05 24.51
CA LYS A 143 20.73 -8.58 24.69
C LYS A 143 21.28 -8.03 23.37
N ILE A 144 21.97 -6.89 23.43
CA ILE A 144 22.76 -6.36 22.31
C ILE A 144 24.13 -7.03 22.35
N ILE A 145 24.49 -7.70 21.27
CA ILE A 145 25.83 -8.27 21.05
C ILE A 145 26.59 -7.30 20.17
N VAL A 146 27.78 -6.91 20.61
CA VAL A 146 28.66 -5.97 19.92
C VAL A 146 29.97 -6.68 19.59
N LYS A 147 30.35 -6.66 18.31
CA LYS A 147 31.67 -7.08 17.85
C LYS A 147 32.48 -5.81 17.56
N PHE A 148 33.50 -5.59 18.38
CA PHE A 148 34.44 -4.49 18.18
C PHE A 148 35.48 -4.85 17.11
N ASN A 149 35.99 -3.83 16.44
CA ASN A 149 37.11 -3.94 15.50
C ASN A 149 38.45 -4.04 16.25
N ASN A 150 38.58 -3.35 17.39
CA ASN A 150 39.79 -3.32 18.22
C ASN A 150 39.57 -4.03 19.57
N SER A 151 40.52 -4.88 19.98
CA SER A 151 40.53 -5.51 21.32
C SER A 151 40.70 -4.48 22.43
N THR A 152 41.48 -3.41 22.21
CA THR A 152 41.70 -2.36 23.21
C THR A 152 40.40 -1.68 23.61
N THR A 153 39.53 -1.35 22.65
CA THR A 153 38.21 -0.76 22.95
C THR A 153 37.36 -1.73 23.75
N LYS A 154 37.32 -3.01 23.36
CA LYS A 154 36.60 -4.06 24.10
C LYS A 154 37.11 -4.18 25.54
N GLU A 155 38.43 -4.19 25.73
CA GLU A 155 39.06 -4.30 27.04
C GLU A 155 38.79 -3.08 27.92
N ALA A 156 38.79 -1.87 27.35
CA ALA A 156 38.41 -0.64 28.05
C ALA A 156 36.97 -0.72 28.59
N PHE A 157 36.01 -1.18 27.77
CA PHE A 157 34.63 -1.43 28.21
C PHE A 157 34.57 -2.41 29.39
N ILE A 158 35.26 -3.55 29.27
CA ILE A 158 35.24 -4.58 30.31
C ILE A 158 35.89 -4.06 31.60
N SER A 159 37.00 -3.35 31.50
CA SER A 159 37.73 -2.76 32.63
C SER A 159 36.88 -1.77 33.39
N GLU A 160 36.30 -0.78 32.70
CA GLU A 160 35.47 0.27 33.32
C GLU A 160 34.21 -0.29 33.98
N ILE A 161 33.56 -1.26 33.33
CA ILE A 161 32.39 -1.94 33.92
C ILE A 161 32.78 -2.70 35.20
N LYS A 162 33.91 -3.42 35.19
CA LYS A 162 34.42 -4.12 36.39
C LYS A 162 34.78 -3.16 37.51
N THR A 163 35.43 -2.04 37.19
CA THR A 163 35.78 -0.99 38.15
C THR A 163 34.53 -0.41 38.81
N ARG A 164 33.52 -0.05 38.03
CA ARG A 164 32.23 0.44 38.55
C ARG A 164 31.53 -0.56 39.45
N PHE A 165 31.55 -1.84 39.08
CA PHE A 165 30.96 -2.89 39.89
C PHE A 165 31.67 -3.04 41.24
N ARG A 166 33.02 -3.01 41.25
CA ARG A 166 33.82 -3.02 42.50
C ARG A 166 33.52 -1.82 43.40
N ASN A 167 33.30 -0.65 42.78
CA ASN A 167 32.97 0.59 43.49
C ASN A 167 31.49 0.70 43.89
N LYS A 168 30.69 -0.38 43.75
CA LYS A 168 29.24 -0.42 44.05
C LYS A 168 28.44 0.67 43.31
N ASN A 169 28.89 1.09 42.13
CA ASN A 169 28.24 2.11 41.30
C ASN A 169 27.97 1.57 39.88
N PRO A 170 27.13 0.53 39.73
CA PRO A 170 26.83 -0.03 38.42
C PRO A 170 26.07 0.96 37.54
N LEU A 171 26.23 0.83 36.21
CA LEU A 171 25.43 1.59 35.25
C LEU A 171 23.95 1.24 35.41
N LYS A 172 23.12 2.27 35.58
CA LYS A 172 21.66 2.14 35.68
C LYS A 172 21.01 2.27 34.31
N SER A 173 19.83 1.68 34.13
CA SER A 173 19.11 1.70 32.85
C SER A 173 18.81 3.10 32.32
N ASN A 174 18.56 4.07 33.21
CA ASN A 174 18.33 5.47 32.85
C ASN A 174 19.58 6.18 32.30
N GLN A 175 20.78 5.69 32.63
CA GLN A 175 22.03 6.21 32.08
C GLN A 175 22.30 5.68 30.67
N ILE A 176 21.75 4.50 30.33
CA ILE A 176 22.00 3.81 29.06
C ILE A 176 20.95 4.16 28.00
N HIS A 177 19.71 4.43 28.41
CA HIS A 177 18.60 4.65 27.48
C HIS A 177 17.71 5.82 27.90
N SER A 178 17.65 6.87 27.05
CA SER A 178 16.89 8.09 27.33
C SER A 178 15.39 7.85 27.55
N SER A 179 14.79 6.90 26.83
CA SER A 179 13.36 6.59 27.01
C SER A 179 13.00 6.03 28.40
N PHE A 180 14.01 5.65 29.20
CA PHE A 180 13.76 5.17 30.56
C PHE A 180 13.36 6.32 31.49
N GLN A 181 13.97 7.51 31.34
CA GLN A 181 13.63 8.72 32.11
C GLN A 181 12.21 9.19 31.80
N GLU A 182 11.86 9.25 30.52
CA GLU A 182 10.51 9.64 30.08
C GLU A 182 9.45 8.68 30.63
N LYS A 183 9.73 7.37 30.64
CA LYS A 183 8.79 6.35 31.15
C LYS A 183 8.61 6.45 32.66
N THR A 184 9.67 6.69 33.43
CA THR A 184 9.58 6.86 34.89
C THR A 184 8.80 8.12 35.24
N LEU A 185 9.08 9.23 34.55
CA LEU A 185 8.36 10.49 34.72
C LEU A 185 6.88 10.34 34.38
N ALA A 186 6.57 9.73 33.23
CA ALA A 186 5.19 9.46 32.82
C ALA A 186 4.46 8.57 33.83
N LYS A 187 5.11 7.54 34.39
CA LYS A 187 4.52 6.70 35.45
C LYS A 187 4.19 7.49 36.71
N GLN A 188 5.07 8.42 37.11
CA GLN A 188 4.82 9.29 38.25
C GLN A 188 3.67 10.25 37.96
N PHE A 189 3.68 10.89 36.78
CA PHE A 189 2.59 11.73 36.30
C PHE A 189 1.25 10.99 36.36
N THR A 190 1.18 9.76 35.82
CA THR A 190 -0.06 8.99 35.81
C THR A 190 -0.57 8.65 37.20
N LYS A 191 0.33 8.39 38.16
CA LYS A 191 -0.05 8.17 39.56
C LYS A 191 -0.59 9.44 40.21
N THR A 192 0.09 10.57 40.02
CA THR A 192 -0.29 11.86 40.61
C THR A 192 -1.64 12.38 40.11
N TYR A 193 -1.96 12.10 38.84
CA TYR A 193 -3.19 12.56 38.18
C TYR A 193 -4.25 11.47 37.99
N ASN A 194 -4.06 10.27 38.56
CA ASN A 194 -4.97 9.13 38.43
C ASN A 194 -5.27 8.70 36.98
N TRP A 195 -4.26 8.70 36.11
CA TRP A 195 -4.37 8.11 34.78
C TRP A 195 -4.15 6.60 34.86
N LYS A 196 -4.99 5.83 34.18
CA LYS A 196 -5.05 4.37 34.35
C LYS A 196 -3.95 3.63 33.58
N TYR A 197 -3.45 4.16 32.46
CA TYR A 197 -2.54 3.42 31.59
C TYR A 197 -1.32 4.25 31.19
N VAL A 198 -0.15 3.60 31.28
CA VAL A 198 1.13 4.10 30.77
C VAL A 198 1.94 2.94 30.21
N TRP A 199 2.43 3.08 29.00
CA TRP A 199 3.32 2.11 28.37
C TRP A 199 4.36 2.83 27.52
N ALA A 200 5.42 2.11 27.16
CA ALA A 200 6.48 2.65 26.32
C ALA A 200 6.90 1.58 25.32
N ASN A 201 7.19 1.99 24.10
CA ASN A 201 7.76 1.16 23.05
C ASN A 201 8.99 1.87 22.45
N SER A 202 9.51 1.38 21.33
CA SER A 202 10.64 2.00 20.63
C SER A 202 10.35 3.39 20.06
N ASP A 203 9.08 3.73 19.89
CA ASP A 203 8.59 4.94 19.24
C ASP A 203 8.29 6.07 20.23
N GLY A 204 8.18 5.76 21.53
CA GLY A 204 7.96 6.76 22.58
C GLY A 204 7.19 6.21 23.78
N VAL A 205 6.76 7.14 24.64
CA VAL A 205 5.95 6.86 25.82
C VAL A 205 4.50 7.27 25.53
N TYR A 206 3.55 6.44 25.93
CA TYR A 206 2.12 6.64 25.70
C TYR A 206 1.38 6.60 27.01
N ILE A 207 0.41 7.50 27.15
CA ILE A 207 -0.44 7.60 28.33
C ILE A 207 -1.91 7.65 27.90
N ARG A 208 -2.78 7.10 28.76
CA ARG A 208 -4.23 7.13 28.56
C ARG A 208 -4.93 7.17 29.91
N LYS A 209 -5.88 8.08 30.07
CA LYS A 209 -6.52 8.37 31.34
C LYS A 209 -7.53 7.28 31.75
N LYS A 210 -8.42 6.85 30.85
CA LYS A 210 -9.35 5.73 31.06
C LYS A 210 -9.48 4.84 29.82
N GLU A 211 -10.10 3.68 29.98
CA GLU A 211 -10.40 2.78 28.86
C GLU A 211 -11.42 3.43 27.91
N GLY A 212 -11.18 3.36 26.61
CA GLY A 212 -11.97 4.05 25.59
C GLY A 212 -11.61 5.53 25.35
N GLU A 213 -10.78 6.15 26.20
CA GLU A 213 -10.30 7.52 25.95
C GLU A 213 -9.11 7.57 24.97
N GLN A 214 -8.86 8.75 24.41
CA GLN A 214 -7.79 9.00 23.45
C GLN A 214 -6.41 8.66 24.05
N ILE A 215 -5.60 7.96 23.24
CA ILE A 215 -4.21 7.66 23.55
C ILE A 215 -3.36 8.90 23.20
N MET A 216 -2.57 9.36 24.16
CA MET A 216 -1.66 10.48 23.96
C MET A 216 -0.21 9.97 23.94
N LYS A 217 0.53 10.37 22.90
CA LYS A 217 1.97 10.09 22.77
C LYS A 217 2.75 11.26 23.36
N LEU A 218 3.69 10.98 24.25
CA LEU A 218 4.64 11.94 24.79
C LEU A 218 5.90 11.88 23.94
N HIS A 219 6.27 13.01 23.33
CA HIS A 219 7.46 13.14 22.50
C HIS A 219 8.67 13.62 23.28
N SER A 220 8.45 14.36 24.36
CA SER A 220 9.51 14.83 25.26
C SER A 220 9.00 14.97 26.69
N VAL A 221 9.92 15.27 27.60
CA VAL A 221 9.62 15.66 28.99
C VAL A 221 8.73 16.92 29.03
N ASP A 222 8.85 17.83 28.06
CA ASP A 222 8.04 19.05 27.97
C ASP A 222 6.55 18.76 27.77
N ASP A 223 6.22 17.67 27.08
CA ASP A 223 4.82 17.27 26.92
C ASP A 223 4.20 16.87 28.26
N VAL A 224 4.99 16.26 29.14
CA VAL A 224 4.55 15.96 30.51
C VAL A 224 4.35 17.27 31.30
N HIS A 225 5.21 18.26 31.10
CA HIS A 225 5.07 19.58 31.73
C HIS A 225 3.82 20.34 31.29
N LYS A 226 3.49 20.32 29.99
CA LYS A 226 2.27 20.92 29.46
C LYS A 226 1.01 20.31 30.09
N LEU A 227 1.07 19.03 30.47
CA LEU A 227 -0.02 18.33 31.13
C LEU A 227 -0.03 18.52 32.65
N ASP A 228 1.12 18.83 33.26
CA ASP A 228 1.26 19.12 34.70
C ASP A 228 0.84 20.56 35.04
N ILE A 229 -0.41 20.92 34.72
CA ILE A 229 -0.96 22.27 34.91
C ILE A 229 -0.83 22.73 36.39
N LYS A 230 -0.85 21.80 37.34
CA LYS A 230 -0.73 22.09 38.78
C LYS A 230 0.70 22.04 39.30
N ASN A 231 1.69 21.86 38.42
CA ASN A 231 3.12 21.74 38.73
C ASN A 231 3.42 20.74 39.87
N LYS A 232 2.68 19.64 39.92
CA LYS A 232 2.78 18.65 41.02
C LYS A 232 4.01 17.77 40.90
N ILE A 233 4.62 17.65 39.72
CA ILE A 233 5.79 16.79 39.49
C ILE A 233 7.05 17.59 39.11
N GLY A 234 6.95 18.91 38.91
CA GLY A 234 8.11 19.75 38.56
C GLY A 234 9.27 19.66 39.56
N HIS A 235 8.99 19.38 40.84
CA HIS A 235 10.01 19.21 41.87
C HIS A 235 10.83 17.91 41.77
N LEU A 236 10.34 16.89 41.05
CA LEU A 236 11.01 15.59 40.96
C LEU A 236 12.19 15.62 39.98
N ILE A 237 12.14 16.50 38.98
CA ILE A 237 13.19 16.63 37.96
C ILE A 237 14.41 17.34 38.52
N ALA A 238 14.22 18.28 39.46
CA ALA A 238 15.33 19.01 40.10
C ALA A 238 16.27 18.13 40.95
N ARG A 239 15.94 16.84 41.17
CA ARG A 239 16.78 15.89 41.91
C ARG A 239 17.58 14.94 41.01
N GLU A 240 17.32 14.94 39.71
CA GLU A 240 17.98 14.04 38.75
C GLU A 240 19.08 14.71 37.92
N ASN A 241 19.20 16.05 37.98
CA ASN A 241 20.32 16.83 37.44
C ASN A 241 21.32 17.15 38.56
#